data_AF-A0AA39YRB7-F1
#
_entry.id   AF-A0AA39YRB7-F1
#
_cell.length_a   1.000
_cell.length_b   1.000
_cell.length_c   1.000
_cell.angle_alpha   90.00
_cell.angle_beta   90.00
_cell.angle_gamma   90.00
#
_symmetry.space_group_name_H-M   'P 1'
#
loop_
_entity.id
_entity.type
_entity.pdbx_description
1 polymer ?
#
loop_
_entity_poly.entity_id
_entity_poly.type
_entity_poly.pdbx_seq_one_letter_code
_entity_poly.pdbx_strand_id
1 'polypeptide(L)'
;MARPMGPVRLKKTNPLTLLIGAALCIFILYFLLGSSAPDFSAARKATAASHPLSPPTSPFRQSSSGGKLKPPPVTRYNLNNVTITNTPIENRENVLVLTPMARFYQGYWDNLLQLTYPHELITLGFILPKNKEGNAAYAELDKQITKTQKYGPEKDRFKSIIILRQDFDPPLVSQDEAERHKMQNQKPRRAAMAKARNSLLFTTLGPDTSWVLWLDADVIETPPSLIQDLAFHNKPLIAPNCFQKFYNSEKKKMDERPYDFNNWQDSPTALKLGESLGPDDILLEGYHDMPTYRTLMAYMAEDGGDVHYEIPLDGVGGTALLVKADVHRDGAMFPPFSFYHLIETEGFAKMARRLGWQATGLPNYKVFHYNE
;
A
#
# COMPACT_ATOMS: atom_id res chain seq x y z
N MET A 1 58.76 -10.17 53.12
CA MET A 1 57.71 -9.81 54.09
C MET A 1 56.35 -10.05 53.43
N ALA A 2 55.58 -11.02 53.93
CA ALA A 2 54.19 -11.26 53.53
C ALA A 2 53.33 -11.23 54.80
N ARG A 3 52.28 -10.40 54.83
CA ARG A 3 51.33 -10.32 55.95
C ARG A 3 50.30 -11.47 55.83
N PRO A 4 49.96 -12.17 56.92
CA PRO A 4 48.90 -13.18 56.88
C PRO A 4 47.53 -12.50 56.84
N MET A 5 46.65 -12.95 55.94
CA MET A 5 45.24 -12.54 55.93
C MET A 5 44.50 -13.21 57.10
N GLY A 6 43.82 -12.40 57.90
CA GLY A 6 42.98 -12.88 59.01
C GLY A 6 41.70 -13.58 58.51
N PRO A 7 41.05 -14.40 59.37
CA PRO A 7 39.90 -15.21 58.99
C PRO A 7 38.67 -14.35 58.67
N VAL A 8 38.08 -14.56 57.49
CA VAL A 8 36.83 -13.93 57.07
C VAL A 8 35.67 -14.56 57.85
N ARG A 9 35.06 -13.79 58.76
CA ARG A 9 33.79 -14.17 59.41
C ARG A 9 32.67 -14.15 58.37
N LEU A 10 32.16 -15.32 58.00
CA LEU A 10 30.90 -15.45 57.27
C LEU A 10 29.74 -14.94 58.14
N LYS A 11 29.14 -13.81 57.77
CA LYS A 11 27.90 -13.32 58.39
C LYS A 11 26.79 -14.33 58.12
N LYS A 12 26.12 -14.80 59.17
CA LYS A 12 24.88 -15.59 59.05
C LYS A 12 23.85 -14.77 58.27
N THR A 13 23.45 -15.26 57.11
CA THR A 13 22.42 -14.64 56.26
C THR A 13 21.07 -14.68 56.96
N ASN A 14 20.40 -13.54 57.04
CA ASN A 14 19.09 -13.40 57.66
C ASN A 14 18.04 -14.12 56.78
N PRO A 15 17.18 -15.00 57.33
CA PRO A 15 16.15 -15.71 56.56
C PRO A 15 15.20 -14.77 55.80
N LEU A 16 14.98 -13.56 56.30
CA LEU A 16 14.14 -12.57 55.61
C LEU A 16 14.75 -12.10 54.29
N THR A 17 16.07 -11.93 54.23
CA THR A 17 16.79 -11.59 52.98
C THR A 17 16.75 -12.72 51.94
N LEU A 18 16.73 -13.98 52.38
CA LEU A 18 16.58 -15.13 51.48
C LEU A 18 15.16 -15.20 50.89
N LEU A 19 14.13 -14.92 51.69
CA LEU A 19 12.75 -14.86 51.23
C LEU A 19 12.52 -13.73 50.21
N ILE A 20 13.05 -12.54 50.48
CA ILE A 20 12.96 -11.41 49.54
C ILE A 20 13.70 -11.74 48.24
N GLY A 21 14.90 -12.34 48.33
CA GLY A 21 15.65 -12.78 47.16
C GLY A 21 14.89 -13.83 46.33
N ALA A 22 14.27 -14.81 46.98
CA ALA A 22 13.47 -15.82 46.31
C ALA A 22 12.23 -15.22 45.62
N ALA A 23 11.52 -14.31 46.28
CA ALA A 23 10.37 -13.61 45.70
C ALA A 23 10.77 -12.77 44.48
N LEU A 24 11.92 -12.09 44.54
CA LEU A 24 12.46 -11.31 43.42
C LEU A 24 12.84 -12.21 42.24
N CYS A 25 13.45 -13.37 42.50
CA CYS A 25 13.77 -14.36 41.47
C CYS A 25 12.51 -14.93 40.81
N ILE A 26 11.46 -15.22 41.58
CA ILE A 26 10.18 -15.71 41.03
C ILE A 26 9.51 -14.62 40.18
N PHE A 27 9.53 -13.36 40.63
CA PHE A 27 9.01 -12.23 39.86
C PHE A 27 9.76 -12.03 38.54
N ILE A 28 11.10 -12.11 38.57
CA ILE A 28 11.94 -12.02 37.37
C ILE A 28 11.67 -13.20 36.42
N LEU A 29 11.57 -14.43 36.94
CA LEU A 29 11.25 -15.61 36.13
C LEU A 29 9.86 -15.51 35.52
N TYR A 30 8.87 -15.06 36.28
CA TYR A 30 7.51 -14.82 35.77
C TYR A 30 7.50 -13.76 34.67
N PHE A 31 8.28 -12.68 34.81
CA PHE A 31 8.36 -11.63 33.79
C PHE A 31 9.14 -12.07 32.54
N LEU A 32 10.16 -12.92 32.69
CA LEU A 32 10.95 -13.49 31.60
C LEU A 32 10.21 -14.62 30.85
N LEU A 33 9.36 -15.38 31.53
CA LEU A 33 8.59 -16.49 30.97
C LEU A 33 7.17 -16.09 30.54
N GLY A 34 6.63 -15.00 31.10
CA GLY A 34 5.28 -14.49 30.83
C GLY A 34 5.22 -13.43 29.72
N SER A 35 6.35 -13.05 29.13
CA SER A 35 6.40 -12.16 27.97
C SER A 35 5.86 -12.90 26.74
N SER A 36 4.54 -12.84 26.59
CA SER A 36 3.81 -13.26 25.39
C SER A 36 4.03 -12.24 24.27
N ALA A 37 5.28 -11.90 23.97
CA ALA A 37 5.58 -11.25 22.72
C ALA A 37 5.33 -12.30 21.62
N PRO A 38 4.53 -11.99 20.57
CA PRO A 38 4.31 -12.94 19.50
C PRO A 38 5.67 -13.37 18.92
N ASP A 39 5.88 -14.69 18.79
CA ASP A 39 7.09 -15.23 18.18
C ASP A 39 7.07 -14.93 16.67
N PHE A 40 7.58 -13.74 16.31
CA PHE A 40 7.70 -13.26 14.94
C PHE A 40 8.50 -14.24 14.06
N SER A 41 9.39 -15.06 14.65
CA SER A 41 10.24 -16.02 13.93
C SER A 41 9.43 -17.21 13.39
N ALA A 42 8.47 -17.71 14.15
CA ALA A 42 7.68 -18.88 13.78
C ALA A 42 6.72 -18.59 12.61
N ALA A 43 6.03 -17.44 12.63
CA ALA A 43 5.12 -17.02 11.56
C ALA A 43 5.84 -16.80 10.22
N ARG A 44 7.10 -16.32 10.25
CA ARG A 44 7.93 -16.09 9.05
C ARG A 44 8.58 -17.36 8.50
N LYS A 45 8.89 -18.34 9.35
CA LYS A 45 9.48 -19.62 8.91
C LYS A 45 8.49 -20.48 8.12
N ALA A 46 7.18 -20.33 8.36
CA ALA A 46 6.16 -21.16 7.72
C ALA A 46 5.86 -20.78 6.25
N THR A 47 6.36 -19.64 5.74
CA THR A 47 5.89 -19.04 4.47
C THR A 47 7.01 -18.67 3.47
N ALA A 48 8.27 -19.00 3.74
CA ALA A 48 9.36 -18.72 2.80
C ALA A 48 9.30 -19.61 1.55
N ALA A 49 9.31 -19.00 0.37
CA ALA A 49 9.39 -19.67 -0.92
C ALA A 49 10.73 -20.43 -1.05
N SER A 50 10.64 -21.73 -1.28
CA SER A 50 11.80 -22.59 -1.54
C SER A 50 12.10 -22.76 -3.04
N HIS A 51 11.25 -22.25 -3.92
CA HIS A 51 11.36 -22.42 -5.37
C HIS A 51 11.05 -21.11 -6.12
N PRO A 52 11.70 -20.82 -7.26
CA PRO A 52 11.39 -19.64 -8.10
C PRO A 52 9.96 -19.58 -8.66
N LEU A 53 9.25 -20.73 -8.65
CA LEU A 53 7.84 -20.85 -9.07
C LEU A 53 6.86 -20.80 -7.88
N SER A 54 7.35 -20.59 -6.66
CA SER A 54 6.47 -20.29 -5.53
C SER A 54 5.74 -18.97 -5.79
N PRO A 55 4.57 -18.74 -5.16
CA PRO A 55 3.82 -17.51 -5.39
C PRO A 55 4.70 -16.29 -5.12
N PRO A 56 4.54 -15.22 -5.90
CA PRO A 56 5.41 -14.04 -5.85
C PRO A 56 5.41 -13.37 -4.46
N THR A 57 4.34 -13.54 -3.69
CA THR A 57 4.17 -12.96 -2.33
C THR A 57 4.99 -13.66 -1.25
N SER A 58 5.54 -14.84 -1.51
CA SER A 58 6.31 -15.63 -0.53
C SER A 58 7.80 -15.26 -0.58
N PRO A 59 8.46 -14.91 0.54
CA PRO A 59 9.86 -14.50 0.54
C PRO A 59 10.78 -15.63 0.05
N PHE A 60 11.51 -15.42 -1.05
CA PHE A 60 12.39 -16.42 -1.64
C PHE A 60 13.71 -16.54 -0.87
N ARG A 61 14.08 -17.78 -0.48
CA ARG A 61 15.38 -18.06 0.13
C ARG A 61 16.29 -18.75 -0.87
N GLN A 62 17.32 -18.05 -1.36
CA GLN A 62 18.36 -18.68 -2.17
C GLN A 62 19.06 -19.77 -1.36
N SER A 63 19.01 -21.02 -1.80
CA SER A 63 19.71 -22.11 -1.15
C SER A 63 21.21 -22.04 -1.45
N SER A 64 22.03 -21.76 -0.45
CA SER A 64 23.48 -21.89 -0.51
C SER A 64 23.88 -23.36 -0.40
N SER A 65 23.79 -24.15 -1.48
CA SER A 65 24.54 -25.42 -1.62
C SER A 65 24.24 -26.08 -2.95
N GLY A 66 25.28 -26.63 -3.60
CA GLY A 66 25.21 -27.47 -4.81
C GLY A 66 24.56 -28.84 -4.59
N GLY A 67 23.48 -28.90 -3.81
CA GLY A 67 22.65 -30.08 -3.65
C GLY A 67 21.69 -30.25 -4.82
N LYS A 68 21.31 -31.51 -5.11
CA LYS A 68 20.28 -31.85 -6.10
C LYS A 68 19.04 -30.96 -5.91
N LEU A 69 18.59 -30.30 -6.98
CA LEU A 69 17.37 -29.50 -7.00
C LEU A 69 16.21 -30.33 -6.45
N LYS A 70 15.71 -29.98 -5.26
CA LYS A 70 14.50 -30.58 -4.73
C LYS A 70 13.33 -30.16 -5.63
N PRO A 71 12.39 -31.07 -5.97
CA PRO A 71 11.21 -30.69 -6.72
C PRO A 71 10.45 -29.56 -5.98
N PRO A 72 9.79 -28.65 -6.71
CA PRO A 72 9.00 -27.59 -6.09
C PRO A 72 7.98 -28.18 -5.10
N PRO A 73 7.74 -27.56 -3.94
CA PRO A 73 6.68 -28.00 -3.05
C PRO A 73 5.32 -27.85 -3.75
N VAL A 74 4.44 -28.83 -3.56
CA VAL A 74 3.03 -28.71 -3.98
C VAL A 74 2.28 -27.90 -2.93
N THR A 75 1.87 -26.68 -3.27
CA THR A 75 1.04 -25.85 -2.40
C THR A 75 -0.40 -25.85 -2.89
N ARG A 76 -1.35 -26.03 -1.97
CA ARG A 76 -2.79 -26.04 -2.26
C ARG A 76 -3.42 -24.81 -1.62
N TYR A 77 -4.12 -24.02 -2.43
CA TYR A 77 -4.86 -22.85 -1.99
C TYR A 77 -6.35 -23.09 -2.21
N ASN A 78 -7.16 -22.91 -1.17
CA ASN A 78 -8.60 -22.83 -1.30
C ASN A 78 -8.99 -21.35 -1.20
N LEU A 79 -9.29 -20.73 -2.33
CA LEU A 79 -9.57 -19.29 -2.38
C LEU A 79 -10.85 -18.93 -1.60
N ASN A 80 -11.80 -19.86 -1.46
CA ASN A 80 -12.99 -19.65 -0.62
C ASN A 80 -12.68 -19.51 0.88
N ASN A 81 -11.46 -19.84 1.31
CA ASN A 81 -11.00 -19.68 2.69
C ASN A 81 -10.22 -18.37 2.90
N VAL A 82 -9.97 -17.58 1.85
CA VAL A 82 -9.34 -16.26 2.00
C VAL A 82 -10.41 -15.31 2.51
N THR A 83 -10.24 -14.85 3.74
CA THR A 83 -11.15 -13.88 4.36
C THR A 83 -10.81 -12.47 3.88
N ILE A 84 -11.84 -11.66 3.64
CA ILE A 84 -11.70 -10.24 3.29
C ILE A 84 -12.79 -9.48 4.04
N THR A 85 -12.49 -9.08 5.28
CA THR A 85 -13.47 -8.65 6.29
C THR A 85 -13.19 -7.26 6.85
N ASN A 86 -14.13 -6.74 7.65
CA ASN A 86 -13.97 -5.47 8.36
C ASN A 86 -13.05 -5.53 9.59
N THR A 87 -12.59 -6.72 9.99
CA THR A 87 -11.60 -6.91 11.07
C THR A 87 -10.34 -7.62 10.56
N PRO A 88 -9.62 -7.03 9.60
CA PRO A 88 -8.57 -7.72 8.85
C PRO A 88 -7.39 -8.21 9.72
N ILE A 89 -7.09 -7.51 10.83
CA ILE A 89 -6.02 -7.91 11.76
C ILE A 89 -6.37 -9.19 12.51
N GLU A 90 -7.61 -9.31 13.00
CA GLU A 90 -8.08 -10.48 13.75
C GLU A 90 -8.02 -11.75 12.89
N ASN A 91 -8.34 -11.60 11.60
CA ASN A 91 -8.31 -12.66 10.61
C ASN A 91 -6.93 -12.86 9.95
N ARG A 92 -5.91 -12.10 10.36
CA ARG A 92 -4.54 -12.12 9.79
C ARG A 92 -4.53 -11.98 8.26
N GLU A 93 -5.38 -11.10 7.74
CA GLU A 93 -5.56 -10.89 6.31
C GLU A 93 -4.30 -10.28 5.68
N ASN A 94 -3.85 -10.81 4.55
CA ASN A 94 -2.64 -10.29 3.90
C ASN A 94 -2.97 -9.09 3.02
N VAL A 95 -2.17 -8.03 3.12
CA VAL A 95 -2.32 -6.79 2.36
C VAL A 95 -1.18 -6.68 1.36
N LEU A 96 -1.52 -6.45 0.10
CA LEU A 96 -0.58 -6.16 -0.98
C LEU A 96 -0.62 -4.67 -1.29
N VAL A 97 0.41 -3.92 -0.91
CA VAL A 97 0.51 -2.48 -1.22
C VAL A 97 1.25 -2.32 -2.54
N LEU A 98 0.61 -1.70 -3.53
CA LEU A 98 1.11 -1.57 -4.90
C LEU A 98 1.36 -0.13 -5.28
N THR A 99 2.58 0.15 -5.75
CA THR A 99 3.06 1.50 -5.99
C THR A 99 3.88 1.60 -7.29
N PRO A 100 3.29 2.13 -8.37
CA PRO A 100 4.05 2.66 -9.48
C PRO A 100 4.92 3.83 -9.02
N MET A 101 6.24 3.76 -9.23
CA MET A 101 7.18 4.72 -8.67
C MET A 101 8.12 5.26 -9.74
N ALA A 102 7.89 6.51 -10.17
CA ALA A 102 8.80 7.23 -11.05
C ALA A 102 9.87 8.05 -10.29
N ARG A 103 9.50 8.56 -9.10
CA ARG A 103 10.37 9.29 -8.18
C ARG A 103 10.21 8.71 -6.78
N PHE A 104 11.29 8.71 -6.01
CA PHE A 104 11.27 8.27 -4.63
C PHE A 104 11.10 9.48 -3.69
N TYR A 105 10.14 9.40 -2.78
CA TYR A 105 9.92 10.41 -1.74
C TYR A 105 10.18 9.79 -0.38
N GLN A 106 11.04 10.42 0.44
CA GLN A 106 11.32 9.90 1.78
C GLN A 106 10.05 9.88 2.65
N GLY A 107 9.20 10.90 2.52
CA GLY A 107 7.92 10.96 3.23
C GLY A 107 7.00 9.78 2.93
N TYR A 108 7.00 9.26 1.70
CA TYR A 108 6.24 8.06 1.34
C TYR A 108 6.74 6.82 2.09
N TRP A 109 8.06 6.62 2.14
CA TRP A 109 8.64 5.48 2.87
C TRP A 109 8.41 5.59 4.38
N ASP A 110 8.55 6.79 4.93
CA ASP A 110 8.30 7.06 6.34
C ASP A 110 6.82 6.84 6.69
N ASN A 111 5.90 7.21 5.79
CA ASN A 111 4.46 6.96 5.92
C ASN A 111 4.15 5.45 5.91
N LEU A 112 4.75 4.66 5.01
CA LEU A 112 4.61 3.20 5.03
C LEU A 112 5.07 2.57 6.36
N LEU A 113 6.17 3.06 6.93
CA LEU A 113 6.69 2.56 8.20
C LEU A 113 5.83 2.94 9.41
N GLN A 114 4.99 3.98 9.28
CA GLN A 114 4.08 4.42 10.33
C GLN A 114 2.76 3.64 10.35
N LEU A 115 2.47 2.85 9.32
CA LEU A 115 1.26 2.03 9.29
C LEU A 115 1.22 1.10 10.51
N THR A 116 0.08 1.10 11.20
CA THR A 116 -0.16 0.29 12.39
C THR A 116 -0.63 -1.12 12.07
N TYR A 117 -0.96 -1.38 10.80
CA TYR A 117 -1.27 -2.72 10.32
C TYR A 117 -0.01 -3.61 10.44
N PRO A 118 -0.10 -4.87 10.90
CA PRO A 118 1.09 -5.68 11.14
C PRO A 118 1.95 -5.85 9.87
N HIS A 119 3.20 -5.38 9.90
CA HIS A 119 4.08 -5.39 8.72
C HIS A 119 4.36 -6.82 8.21
N GLU A 120 4.31 -7.84 9.07
CA GLU A 120 4.44 -9.24 8.66
C GLU A 120 3.25 -9.77 7.83
N LEU A 121 2.17 -8.99 7.71
CA LEU A 121 1.03 -9.26 6.82
C LEU A 121 1.03 -8.37 5.57
N ILE A 122 1.99 -7.46 5.44
CA ILE A 122 2.10 -6.53 4.32
C ILE A 122 3.18 -7.01 3.34
N THR A 123 2.79 -7.22 2.09
CA THR A 123 3.71 -7.33 0.95
C THR A 123 3.74 -6.00 0.20
N LEU A 124 4.93 -5.48 -0.07
CA LEU A 124 5.10 -4.27 -0.89
C LEU A 124 5.46 -4.66 -2.33
N GLY A 125 4.75 -4.10 -3.31
CA GLY A 125 5.03 -4.23 -4.73
C GLY A 125 5.35 -2.87 -5.36
N PHE A 126 6.51 -2.76 -5.99
CA PHE A 126 6.94 -1.55 -6.70
C PHE A 126 7.16 -1.84 -8.18
N ILE A 127 6.81 -0.89 -9.05
CA ILE A 127 7.21 -0.91 -10.46
C ILE A 127 7.83 0.42 -10.86
N LEU A 128 9.05 0.38 -11.41
CA LEU A 128 9.82 1.58 -11.77
C LEU A 128 10.14 1.64 -13.27
N PRO A 129 10.10 2.83 -13.89
CA PRO A 129 10.47 3.00 -15.30
C PRO A 129 11.96 2.74 -15.54
N LYS A 130 12.32 2.30 -16.75
CA LYS A 130 13.71 2.08 -17.18
C LYS A 130 14.33 3.36 -17.77
N ASN A 131 14.36 4.43 -16.99
CA ASN A 131 14.99 5.70 -17.35
C ASN A 131 15.90 6.22 -16.21
N LYS A 132 16.49 7.40 -16.39
CA LYS A 132 17.42 8.00 -15.42
C LYS A 132 16.75 8.25 -14.07
N GLU A 133 15.53 8.77 -14.09
CA GLU A 133 14.73 9.09 -12.90
C GLU A 133 14.36 7.81 -12.15
N GLY A 134 13.88 6.78 -12.84
CA GLY A 134 13.54 5.47 -12.27
C GLY A 134 14.76 4.71 -11.74
N ASN A 135 15.95 4.93 -12.30
CA ASN A 135 17.21 4.41 -11.74
C ASN A 135 17.57 5.10 -10.42
N ALA A 136 17.42 6.42 -10.35
CA ALA A 136 17.65 7.18 -9.12
C ALA A 136 16.64 6.79 -8.02
N ALA A 137 15.36 6.68 -8.37
CA ALA A 137 14.32 6.24 -7.46
C ALA A 137 14.59 4.82 -6.92
N TYR A 138 15.03 3.90 -7.78
CA TYR A 138 15.42 2.56 -7.37
C TYR A 138 16.58 2.56 -6.37
N ALA A 139 17.62 3.37 -6.58
CA ALA A 139 18.76 3.43 -5.69
C ALA A 139 18.37 3.89 -4.27
N GLU A 140 17.51 4.91 -4.15
CA GLU A 140 17.02 5.37 -2.84
C GLU A 140 16.04 4.37 -2.21
N LEU A 141 15.17 3.74 -3.00
CA LEU A 141 14.28 2.68 -2.53
C LEU A 141 15.09 1.49 -1.98
N ASP A 142 16.09 1.01 -2.71
CA ASP A 142 16.94 -0.12 -2.30
C ASP A 142 17.72 0.19 -1.01
N LYS A 143 18.18 1.43 -0.86
CA LYS A 143 18.81 1.90 0.38
C LYS A 143 17.86 1.84 1.58
N GLN A 144 16.62 2.28 1.42
CA GLN A 144 15.62 2.22 2.50
C GLN A 144 15.15 0.80 2.80
N ILE A 145 14.99 -0.04 1.77
CA ILE A 145 14.72 -1.47 1.91
C ILE A 145 15.85 -2.14 2.68
N THR A 146 17.11 -1.88 2.32
CA THR A 146 18.28 -2.43 3.01
C THR A 146 18.30 -2.01 4.47
N LYS A 147 18.09 -0.71 4.75
CA LYS A 147 18.00 -0.19 6.12
C LYS A 147 16.92 -0.90 6.93
N THR A 148 15.73 -1.11 6.35
CA THR A 148 14.57 -1.67 7.05
C THR A 148 14.64 -3.19 7.18
N GLN A 149 14.81 -3.91 6.06
CA GLN A 149 14.73 -5.37 6.00
C GLN A 149 15.97 -6.07 6.55
N LYS A 150 17.17 -5.50 6.34
CA LYS A 150 18.43 -6.14 6.73
C LYS A 150 18.92 -5.70 8.09
N TYR A 151 18.89 -4.39 8.34
CA TYR A 151 19.49 -3.78 9.55
C TYR A 151 18.46 -3.30 10.56
N GLY A 152 17.19 -3.17 10.15
CA GLY A 152 16.11 -2.65 10.98
C GLY A 152 15.57 -3.67 11.99
N PRO A 153 14.83 -3.18 13.01
CA PRO A 153 14.13 -4.03 13.97
C PRO A 153 13.16 -4.99 13.28
N GLU A 154 12.97 -6.18 13.86
CA GLU A 154 12.16 -7.22 13.24
C GLU A 154 10.71 -6.78 13.01
N LYS A 155 10.14 -6.02 13.96
CA LYS A 155 8.78 -5.47 13.92
C LYS A 155 8.52 -4.52 12.75
N ASP A 156 9.57 -3.85 12.23
CA ASP A 156 9.44 -2.87 11.16
C ASP A 156 9.56 -3.52 9.76
N ARG A 157 9.91 -4.81 9.71
CA ARG A 157 10.11 -5.56 8.46
C ARG A 157 8.79 -6.01 7.84
N PHE A 158 8.61 -5.67 6.56
CA PHE A 158 7.50 -6.16 5.75
C PHE A 158 7.64 -7.65 5.42
N LYS A 159 6.50 -8.35 5.23
CA LYS A 159 6.43 -9.78 4.88
C LYS A 159 7.33 -10.12 3.68
N SER A 160 7.21 -9.33 2.62
CA SER A 160 7.99 -9.45 1.39
C SER A 160 7.97 -8.13 0.63
N ILE A 161 8.99 -7.91 -0.21
CA ILE A 161 9.08 -6.73 -1.08
C ILE A 161 9.46 -7.22 -2.47
N ILE A 162 8.69 -6.78 -3.48
CA ILE A 162 8.85 -7.14 -4.87
C ILE A 162 9.09 -5.87 -5.67
N ILE A 163 10.17 -5.83 -6.46
CA ILE A 163 10.51 -4.68 -7.29
C ILE A 163 10.56 -5.12 -8.75
N LEU A 164 9.76 -4.45 -9.57
CA LEU A 164 9.69 -4.66 -11.01
C LEU A 164 10.27 -3.46 -11.75
N ARG A 165 10.76 -3.73 -12.96
CA ARG A 165 11.23 -2.72 -13.89
C ARG A 165 10.36 -2.79 -15.14
N GLN A 166 9.76 -1.67 -15.54
CA GLN A 166 8.88 -1.60 -16.73
C GLN A 166 9.60 -2.17 -17.97
N ASP A 167 8.86 -2.86 -18.81
CA ASP A 167 9.34 -3.53 -20.02
C ASP A 167 8.89 -2.86 -21.33
N PHE A 168 8.25 -1.70 -21.22
CA PHE A 168 7.83 -0.85 -22.33
C PHE A 168 8.46 0.54 -22.25
N ASP A 169 8.56 1.20 -23.40
CA ASP A 169 9.15 2.53 -23.50
C ASP A 169 8.25 3.60 -22.84
N PRO A 170 8.83 4.64 -22.20
CA PRO A 170 8.07 5.76 -21.67
C PRO A 170 7.28 6.44 -22.80
N PRO A 171 5.97 6.72 -22.62
CA PRO A 171 5.14 7.31 -23.67
C PRO A 171 5.50 8.77 -23.97
N LEU A 172 6.20 9.44 -23.05
CA LEU A 172 6.58 10.86 -23.14
C LEU A 172 8.07 11.02 -22.86
N VAL A 173 8.72 11.87 -23.67
CA VAL A 173 10.14 12.23 -23.54
C VAL A 173 10.37 13.15 -22.33
N SER A 174 9.44 14.06 -22.04
CA SER A 174 9.47 14.93 -20.84
C SER A 174 8.51 14.45 -19.75
N GLN A 175 8.93 14.62 -18.49
CA GLN A 175 8.13 14.38 -17.27
C GLN A 175 7.62 15.68 -16.63
N ASP A 176 7.80 16.82 -17.29
CA ASP A 176 7.36 18.13 -16.78
C ASP A 176 5.84 18.18 -16.67
N GLU A 177 5.33 18.78 -15.60
CA GLU A 177 3.90 18.86 -15.30
C GLU A 177 3.11 19.44 -16.48
N ALA A 178 3.49 20.62 -16.98
CA ALA A 178 2.83 21.27 -18.10
C ALA A 178 2.72 20.39 -19.37
N GLU A 179 3.74 19.57 -19.67
CA GLU A 179 3.72 18.63 -20.80
C GLU A 179 2.83 17.42 -20.52
N ARG A 180 2.81 16.91 -19.28
CA ARG A 180 1.93 15.81 -18.84
C ARG A 180 0.46 16.21 -18.90
N HIS A 181 0.13 17.48 -18.69
CA HIS A 181 -1.24 18.02 -18.69
C HIS A 181 -1.76 18.43 -20.08
N LYS A 182 -1.00 18.25 -21.17
CA LYS A 182 -1.55 18.42 -22.53
C LYS A 182 -2.56 17.30 -22.83
N MET A 183 -3.74 17.66 -23.30
CA MET A 183 -4.83 16.71 -23.59
C MET A 183 -4.40 15.57 -24.52
N GLN A 184 -3.62 15.89 -25.57
CA GLN A 184 -3.09 14.91 -26.53
C GLN A 184 -2.16 13.87 -25.88
N ASN A 185 -1.48 14.24 -24.79
CA ASN A 185 -0.55 13.38 -24.07
C ASN A 185 -1.24 12.53 -22.99
N GLN A 186 -2.46 12.88 -22.57
CA GLN A 186 -3.15 12.15 -21.49
C GLN A 186 -3.47 10.71 -21.85
N LYS A 187 -4.00 10.45 -23.04
CA LYS A 187 -4.35 9.09 -23.48
C LYS A 187 -3.13 8.16 -23.47
N PRO A 188 -2.01 8.46 -24.17
CA PRO A 188 -0.83 7.58 -24.15
C PRO A 188 -0.19 7.48 -22.76
N ARG A 189 -0.18 8.57 -21.97
CA ARG A 189 0.33 8.56 -20.59
C ARG A 189 -0.48 7.64 -19.68
N ARG A 190 -1.81 7.79 -19.63
CA ARG A 190 -2.71 6.96 -18.82
C ARG A 190 -2.70 5.51 -19.29
N ALA A 191 -2.59 5.25 -20.59
CA ALA A 191 -2.41 3.90 -21.12
C ALA A 191 -1.11 3.23 -20.60
N ALA A 192 0.01 3.94 -20.57
CA ALA A 192 1.26 3.41 -20.02
C ALA A 192 1.19 3.19 -18.50
N MET A 193 0.54 4.11 -17.76
CA MET A 193 0.28 3.93 -16.33
C MET A 193 -0.58 2.68 -16.07
N ALA A 194 -1.65 2.49 -16.85
CA ALA A 194 -2.51 1.31 -16.77
C ALA A 194 -1.72 0.02 -17.01
N LYS A 195 -0.84 0.00 -18.02
CA LYS A 195 0.08 -1.14 -18.25
C LYS A 195 1.00 -1.37 -17.05
N ALA A 196 1.58 -0.32 -16.46
CA ALA A 196 2.45 -0.45 -15.29
C ALA A 196 1.69 -1.04 -14.09
N ARG A 197 0.50 -0.53 -13.78
CA ARG A 197 -0.37 -1.05 -12.71
C ARG A 197 -0.72 -2.52 -12.97
N ASN A 198 -1.13 -2.86 -14.19
CA ASN A 198 -1.45 -4.25 -14.55
C ASN A 198 -0.24 -5.18 -14.42
N SER A 199 0.92 -4.80 -14.97
CA SER A 199 2.14 -5.61 -14.84
C SER A 199 2.52 -5.84 -13.39
N LEU A 200 2.37 -4.81 -12.54
CA LEU A 200 2.60 -4.93 -11.11
C LEU A 200 1.58 -5.85 -10.43
N LEU A 201 0.28 -5.63 -10.65
CA LEU A 201 -0.79 -6.44 -10.08
C LEU A 201 -0.66 -7.92 -10.45
N PHE A 202 -0.61 -8.23 -11.75
CA PHE A 202 -0.66 -9.61 -12.22
C PHE A 202 0.56 -10.45 -11.82
N THR A 203 1.70 -9.81 -11.57
CA THR A 203 2.93 -10.50 -11.15
C THR A 203 3.09 -10.59 -9.63
N THR A 204 2.25 -9.91 -8.85
CA THR A 204 2.39 -9.85 -7.38
C THR A 204 1.15 -10.29 -6.63
N LEU A 205 -0.03 -10.36 -7.27
CA LEU A 205 -1.26 -10.83 -6.64
C LEU A 205 -1.14 -12.32 -6.29
N GLY A 206 -1.06 -12.60 -4.98
CA GLY A 206 -0.94 -13.94 -4.44
C GLY A 206 -2.29 -14.60 -4.19
N PRO A 207 -2.31 -15.95 -4.07
CA PRO A 207 -3.51 -16.68 -3.67
C PRO A 207 -3.89 -16.45 -2.19
N ASP A 208 -3.00 -15.89 -1.38
CA ASP A 208 -3.22 -15.58 0.04
C ASP A 208 -3.53 -14.10 0.31
N THR A 209 -3.53 -13.25 -0.72
CA THR A 209 -3.82 -11.81 -0.62
C THR A 209 -5.30 -11.57 -0.33
N SER A 210 -5.63 -10.85 0.73
CA SER A 210 -7.01 -10.46 1.05
C SER A 210 -7.33 -9.08 0.50
N TRP A 211 -6.40 -8.15 0.63
CA TRP A 211 -6.57 -6.75 0.24
C TRP A 211 -5.43 -6.30 -0.67
N VAL A 212 -5.77 -5.43 -1.63
CA VAL A 212 -4.81 -4.70 -2.46
C VAL A 212 -4.98 -3.22 -2.15
N LEU A 213 -3.93 -2.57 -1.65
CA LEU A 213 -3.89 -1.13 -1.46
C LEU A 213 -3.07 -0.51 -2.58
N TRP A 214 -3.74 0.19 -3.50
CA TRP A 214 -3.05 1.08 -4.43
C TRP A 214 -2.68 2.34 -3.67
N LEU A 215 -1.38 2.68 -3.66
CA LEU A 215 -0.87 3.87 -2.99
C LEU A 215 0.21 4.48 -3.89
N ASP A 216 -0.07 5.67 -4.43
CA ASP A 216 0.88 6.36 -5.30
C ASP A 216 2.10 6.84 -4.48
N ALA A 217 3.27 6.88 -5.15
CA ALA A 217 4.58 7.08 -4.50
C ALA A 217 4.77 8.48 -3.88
N ASP A 218 3.89 9.41 -4.20
CA ASP A 218 3.84 10.80 -3.77
C ASP A 218 2.77 11.05 -2.69
N VAL A 219 2.05 10.03 -2.23
CA VAL A 219 1.24 10.11 -1.00
C VAL A 219 2.15 9.94 0.22
N ILE A 220 2.48 11.06 0.84
CA ILE A 220 3.51 11.14 1.90
C ILE A 220 2.95 11.17 3.32
N GLU A 221 1.64 11.28 3.49
CA GLU A 221 1.00 11.31 4.80
C GLU A 221 -0.40 10.70 4.74
N THR A 222 -0.64 9.75 5.63
CA THR A 222 -1.93 9.08 5.84
C THR A 222 -2.13 8.85 7.33
N PRO A 223 -3.36 8.69 7.84
CA PRO A 223 -3.54 8.21 9.20
C PRO A 223 -2.84 6.85 9.38
N PRO A 224 -2.12 6.61 10.49
CA PRO A 224 -1.41 5.34 10.72
C PRO A 224 -2.30 4.10 10.66
N SER A 225 -3.61 4.25 10.86
CA SER A 225 -4.63 3.20 10.79
C SER A 225 -5.26 3.05 9.40
N LEU A 226 -4.70 3.64 8.34
CA LEU A 226 -5.25 3.68 6.97
C LEU A 226 -5.91 2.37 6.52
N ILE A 227 -5.20 1.24 6.63
CA ILE A 227 -5.70 -0.04 6.15
C ILE A 227 -6.91 -0.49 6.98
N GLN A 228 -6.83 -0.38 8.31
CA GLN A 228 -7.90 -0.76 9.22
C GLN A 228 -9.12 0.12 9.03
N ASP A 229 -8.91 1.44 8.94
CA ASP A 229 -9.98 2.42 8.78
C ASP A 229 -10.73 2.19 7.48
N LEU A 230 -10.02 1.95 6.37
CA LEU A 230 -10.66 1.66 5.08
C LEU A 230 -11.33 0.28 5.05
N ALA A 231 -10.69 -0.75 5.61
CA ALA A 231 -11.25 -2.11 5.65
C ALA A 231 -12.52 -2.19 6.53
N PHE A 232 -12.61 -1.37 7.59
CA PHE A 232 -13.77 -1.29 8.49
C PHE A 232 -15.10 -1.13 7.74
N HIS A 233 -15.10 -0.37 6.64
CA HIS A 233 -16.28 -0.12 5.81
C HIS A 233 -16.74 -1.35 4.99
N ASN A 234 -15.92 -2.39 4.91
CA ASN A 234 -16.22 -3.65 4.23
C ASN A 234 -16.64 -3.51 2.74
N LYS A 235 -16.18 -2.45 2.07
CA LYS A 235 -16.52 -2.16 0.67
C LYS A 235 -15.58 -2.90 -0.29
N PRO A 236 -16.03 -3.22 -1.52
CA PRO A 236 -15.18 -3.91 -2.48
C PRO A 236 -14.05 -3.01 -3.00
N LEU A 237 -14.33 -1.70 -3.18
CA LEU A 237 -13.35 -0.66 -3.49
C LEU A 237 -13.68 0.56 -2.63
N ILE A 238 -12.69 1.13 -1.95
CA ILE A 238 -12.86 2.33 -1.12
C ILE A 238 -11.70 3.32 -1.27
N ALA A 239 -12.04 4.56 -1.60
CA ALA A 239 -11.10 5.65 -1.83
C ALA A 239 -11.23 6.74 -0.74
N PRO A 240 -10.17 7.05 0.02
CA PRO A 240 -10.12 8.29 0.80
C PRO A 240 -9.98 9.51 -0.13
N ASN A 241 -10.17 10.70 0.43
CA ASN A 241 -10.01 11.95 -0.29
C ASN A 241 -8.56 12.45 -0.24
N CYS A 242 -7.99 12.77 -1.39
CA CYS A 242 -6.59 13.19 -1.48
C CYS A 242 -6.46 14.71 -1.58
N PHE A 243 -5.74 15.29 -0.62
CA PHE A 243 -5.43 16.71 -0.50
C PHE A 243 -3.93 16.95 -0.62
N GLN A 244 -3.55 18.21 -0.68
CA GLN A 244 -2.16 18.64 -0.63
C GLN A 244 -2.03 19.78 0.38
N LYS A 245 -1.03 19.69 1.27
CA LYS A 245 -0.70 20.75 2.21
C LYS A 245 0.23 21.76 1.55
N PHE A 246 -0.04 23.05 1.71
CA PHE A 246 0.81 24.12 1.17
C PHE A 246 0.87 25.31 2.13
N TYR A 247 1.91 26.14 2.01
CA TYR A 247 1.98 27.39 2.77
C TYR A 247 1.17 28.47 2.06
N ASN A 248 0.08 28.92 2.68
CA ASN A 248 -0.74 30.00 2.16
C ASN A 248 -0.13 31.36 2.57
N SER A 249 0.49 32.04 1.61
CA SER A 249 1.14 33.34 1.82
C SER A 249 0.20 34.45 2.27
N GLU A 250 -1.08 34.41 1.87
CA GLU A 250 -2.09 35.39 2.27
C GLU A 250 -2.52 35.20 3.71
N LYS A 251 -2.79 33.95 4.11
CA LYS A 251 -3.19 33.60 5.49
C LYS A 251 -1.99 33.43 6.44
N LYS A 252 -0.75 33.44 5.92
CA LYS A 252 0.51 33.19 6.64
C LYS A 252 0.47 31.92 7.50
N LYS A 253 -0.12 30.84 6.98
CA LYS A 253 -0.23 29.55 7.65
C LYS A 253 -0.24 28.40 6.66
N MET A 254 0.02 27.19 7.15
CA MET A 254 -0.26 25.98 6.37
C MET A 254 -1.76 25.88 6.11
N ASP A 255 -2.11 25.51 4.89
CA ASP A 255 -3.47 25.34 4.39
C ASP A 255 -3.54 24.07 3.54
N GLU A 256 -4.75 23.63 3.22
CA GLU A 256 -5.00 22.41 2.45
C GLU A 256 -5.73 22.76 1.15
N ARG A 257 -5.41 22.06 0.06
CA ARG A 257 -6.16 22.14 -1.21
C ARG A 257 -6.50 20.75 -1.75
N PRO A 258 -7.66 20.59 -2.41
CA PRO A 258 -7.99 19.36 -3.12
C PRO A 258 -6.91 19.02 -4.17
N TYR A 259 -6.58 17.73 -4.31
CA TYR A 259 -5.56 17.26 -5.24
C TYR A 259 -6.11 16.27 -6.28
N ASP A 260 -6.74 15.18 -5.84
CA ASP A 260 -7.22 14.14 -6.76
C ASP A 260 -8.66 14.38 -7.23
N PHE A 261 -8.80 14.69 -8.52
CA PHE A 261 -10.09 14.90 -9.17
C PHE A 261 -10.63 13.67 -9.90
N ASN A 262 -9.98 12.51 -9.80
CA ASN A 262 -10.43 11.28 -10.47
C ASN A 262 -11.44 10.47 -9.63
N ASN A 263 -11.71 10.90 -8.39
CA ASN A 263 -12.77 10.35 -7.56
C ASN A 263 -14.07 11.14 -7.79
N TRP A 264 -15.04 10.56 -8.48
CA TRP A 264 -16.27 11.27 -8.86
C TRP A 264 -17.49 10.38 -9.03
N GLN A 265 -18.66 11.00 -8.96
CA GLN A 265 -19.97 10.46 -9.36
C GLN A 265 -20.29 10.92 -10.78
N ASP A 266 -20.80 10.00 -11.60
CA ASP A 266 -21.07 10.28 -13.01
C ASP A 266 -22.20 11.30 -13.18
N SER A 267 -22.28 11.92 -14.36
CA SER A 267 -23.33 12.91 -14.65
C SER A 267 -24.10 12.54 -15.91
N PRO A 268 -25.39 12.93 -16.02
CA PRO A 268 -26.13 12.79 -17.28
C PRO A 268 -25.45 13.51 -18.46
N THR A 269 -24.70 14.58 -18.20
CA THR A 269 -23.97 15.33 -19.23
C THR A 269 -22.77 14.54 -19.75
N ALA A 270 -21.98 13.93 -18.85
CA ALA A 270 -20.85 13.09 -19.22
C ALA A 270 -21.29 11.86 -20.01
N LEU A 271 -22.41 11.24 -19.63
CA LEU A 271 -22.99 10.11 -20.36
C LEU A 271 -23.38 10.50 -21.80
N LYS A 272 -24.11 11.62 -21.97
CA LYS A 272 -24.48 12.14 -23.30
C LYS A 272 -23.26 12.53 -24.13
N LEU A 273 -22.23 13.10 -23.50
CA LEU A 273 -20.99 13.43 -24.18
C LEU A 273 -20.31 12.15 -24.68
N GLY A 274 -20.23 11.11 -23.85
CA GLY A 274 -19.73 9.79 -24.25
C GLY A 274 -20.46 9.20 -25.46
N GLU A 275 -21.79 9.33 -25.54
CA GLU A 275 -22.57 8.87 -26.70
C GLU A 275 -22.20 9.56 -28.03
N SER A 276 -21.65 10.77 -27.98
CA SER A 276 -21.21 11.51 -29.16
C SER A 276 -19.76 11.22 -29.59
N LEU A 277 -19.00 10.51 -28.75
CA LEU A 277 -17.59 10.23 -28.95
C LEU A 277 -17.38 8.98 -29.81
N GLY A 278 -16.24 8.93 -30.51
CA GLY A 278 -15.80 7.73 -31.20
C GLY A 278 -15.47 6.59 -30.24
N PRO A 279 -15.40 5.35 -30.72
CA PRO A 279 -15.16 4.17 -29.88
C PRO A 279 -13.84 4.21 -29.10
N ASP A 280 -12.83 4.89 -29.65
CA ASP A 280 -11.50 5.01 -29.04
C ASP A 280 -11.30 6.30 -28.25
N ASP A 281 -12.26 7.21 -28.28
CA ASP A 281 -12.15 8.49 -27.58
C ASP A 281 -12.36 8.29 -26.08
N ILE A 282 -11.75 9.18 -25.29
CA ILE A 282 -11.80 9.12 -23.82
C ILE A 282 -12.29 10.46 -23.25
N LEU A 283 -13.01 10.38 -22.15
CA LEU A 283 -13.36 11.51 -21.30
C LEU A 283 -12.22 11.76 -20.32
N LEU A 284 -11.91 13.04 -20.11
CA LEU A 284 -10.87 13.48 -19.19
C LEU A 284 -11.41 14.62 -18.32
N GLU A 285 -11.31 14.45 -17.01
CA GLU A 285 -11.67 15.50 -16.06
C GLU A 285 -10.70 16.69 -16.11
N GLY A 286 -11.22 17.88 -15.81
CA GLY A 286 -10.42 19.11 -15.64
C GLY A 286 -10.08 19.87 -16.92
N TYR A 287 -10.57 19.44 -18.09
CA TYR A 287 -10.37 20.17 -19.35
C TYR A 287 -11.56 21.10 -19.61
N HIS A 288 -11.26 22.40 -19.78
CA HIS A 288 -12.28 23.43 -20.06
C HIS A 288 -13.14 23.10 -21.28
N ASP A 289 -12.52 22.51 -22.31
CA ASP A 289 -13.20 22.17 -23.57
C ASP A 289 -14.00 20.85 -23.49
N MET A 290 -13.99 20.18 -22.33
CA MET A 290 -14.73 18.94 -22.06
C MET A 290 -15.43 19.01 -20.69
N PRO A 291 -16.46 19.85 -20.53
CA PRO A 291 -17.15 19.99 -19.27
C PRO A 291 -18.04 18.76 -19.01
N THR A 292 -17.54 17.83 -18.21
CA THR A 292 -18.22 16.58 -17.85
C THR A 292 -19.32 16.78 -16.79
N TYR A 293 -19.23 17.84 -15.98
CA TYR A 293 -20.12 18.10 -14.83
C TYR A 293 -20.24 16.92 -13.86
N ARG A 294 -19.21 16.08 -13.77
CA ARG A 294 -19.11 15.04 -12.77
C ARG A 294 -18.96 15.65 -11.38
N THR A 295 -19.57 15.01 -10.39
CA THR A 295 -19.51 15.53 -9.03
C THR A 295 -18.25 14.99 -8.37
N LEU A 296 -17.27 15.87 -8.16
CA LEU A 296 -15.94 15.51 -7.68
C LEU A 296 -15.92 15.37 -6.16
N MET A 297 -15.48 14.21 -5.65
CA MET A 297 -15.37 13.95 -4.21
C MET A 297 -14.42 14.94 -3.52
N ALA A 298 -13.43 15.45 -4.26
CA ALA A 298 -12.45 16.42 -3.79
C ALA A 298 -13.09 17.68 -3.16
N TYR A 299 -14.29 18.06 -3.60
CA TYR A 299 -15.04 19.22 -3.09
C TYR A 299 -16.18 18.87 -2.14
N MET A 300 -16.36 17.59 -1.79
CA MET A 300 -17.40 17.13 -0.88
C MET A 300 -16.93 17.04 0.58
N ALA A 301 -15.65 17.36 0.85
CA ALA A 301 -15.12 17.36 2.21
C ALA A 301 -15.70 18.53 3.02
N GLU A 302 -16.15 18.24 4.23
CA GLU A 302 -16.69 19.23 5.17
C GLU A 302 -15.77 19.35 6.40
N ASP A 303 -15.52 20.58 6.86
CA ASP A 303 -14.72 20.82 8.06
C ASP A 303 -15.42 20.25 9.30
N GLY A 304 -14.79 19.26 9.93
CA GLY A 304 -15.38 18.53 11.07
C GLY A 304 -16.47 17.53 10.68
N GLY A 305 -16.60 17.21 9.38
CA GLY A 305 -17.51 16.18 8.90
C GLY A 305 -17.15 14.78 9.41
N ASP A 306 -18.14 13.89 9.42
CA ASP A 306 -17.93 12.49 9.79
C ASP A 306 -16.95 11.81 8.82
N VAL A 307 -15.81 11.35 9.36
CA VAL A 307 -14.75 10.65 8.59
C VAL A 307 -15.23 9.32 8.01
N HIS A 308 -16.34 8.77 8.53
CA HIS A 308 -16.96 7.55 8.04
C HIS A 308 -18.08 7.81 7.03
N TYR A 309 -18.33 9.07 6.64
CA TYR A 309 -19.33 9.40 5.63
C TYR A 309 -18.96 8.76 4.29
N GLU A 310 -19.84 7.88 3.79
CA GLU A 310 -19.65 7.13 2.56
C GLU A 310 -20.49 7.72 1.42
N ILE A 311 -19.90 7.76 0.23
CA ILE A 311 -20.62 8.07 -1.02
C ILE A 311 -20.35 6.98 -2.06
N PRO A 312 -21.29 6.66 -2.97
CA PRO A 312 -20.96 5.85 -4.13
C PRO A 312 -20.06 6.64 -5.08
N LEU A 313 -19.12 5.96 -5.74
CA LEU A 313 -18.27 6.52 -6.80
C LEU A 313 -18.44 5.76 -8.11
N ASP A 314 -18.36 6.48 -9.23
CA ASP A 314 -18.37 5.92 -10.58
C ASP A 314 -16.98 5.92 -11.23
N GLY A 315 -16.14 6.88 -10.84
CA GLY A 315 -14.71 6.91 -11.12
C GLY A 315 -13.90 6.98 -9.83
N VAL A 316 -12.73 6.36 -9.84
CA VAL A 316 -11.76 6.41 -8.73
C VAL A 316 -10.39 6.81 -9.27
N GLY A 317 -9.59 7.47 -8.42
CA GLY A 317 -8.18 7.73 -8.65
C GLY A 317 -7.27 6.63 -8.13
N GLY A 318 -5.96 6.81 -8.37
CA GLY A 318 -4.90 5.90 -7.94
C GLY A 318 -4.13 6.35 -6.69
N THR A 319 -4.41 7.55 -6.17
CA THR A 319 -3.64 8.17 -5.08
C THR A 319 -3.61 7.28 -3.84
N ALA A 320 -4.78 6.90 -3.35
CA ALA A 320 -4.97 5.84 -2.37
C ALA A 320 -6.29 5.13 -2.66
N LEU A 321 -6.28 3.79 -2.75
CA LEU A 321 -7.48 2.99 -3.02
C LEU A 321 -7.31 1.58 -2.45
N LEU A 322 -8.14 1.23 -1.48
CA LEU A 322 -8.18 -0.13 -0.93
C LEU A 322 -9.21 -0.96 -1.70
N VAL A 323 -8.79 -2.12 -2.19
CA VAL A 323 -9.58 -3.02 -3.03
C VAL A 323 -9.56 -4.43 -2.44
N LYS A 324 -10.72 -5.07 -2.34
CA LYS A 324 -10.79 -6.50 -2.03
C LYS A 324 -10.12 -7.29 -3.14
N ALA A 325 -9.22 -8.21 -2.80
CA ALA A 325 -8.46 -8.95 -3.80
C ALA A 325 -9.34 -9.70 -4.81
N ASP A 326 -10.54 -10.12 -4.40
CA ASP A 326 -11.51 -10.80 -5.28
C ASP A 326 -11.97 -9.94 -6.46
N VAL A 327 -12.04 -8.61 -6.30
CA VAL A 327 -12.36 -7.68 -7.40
C VAL A 327 -11.36 -7.85 -8.55
N HIS A 328 -10.08 -7.96 -8.21
CA HIS A 328 -9.02 -8.22 -9.20
C HIS A 328 -9.02 -9.67 -9.70
N ARG A 329 -9.35 -10.65 -8.85
CA ARG A 329 -9.44 -12.07 -9.26
C ARG A 329 -10.60 -12.33 -10.22
N ASP A 330 -11.69 -11.58 -10.10
CA ASP A 330 -12.82 -11.60 -11.03
C ASP A 330 -12.50 -10.94 -12.38
N GLY A 331 -11.32 -10.32 -12.50
CA GLY A 331 -10.79 -9.79 -13.75
C GLY A 331 -10.81 -8.28 -13.87
N ALA A 332 -11.24 -7.53 -12.83
CA ALA A 332 -11.14 -6.08 -12.86
C ALA A 332 -9.67 -5.64 -12.88
N MET A 333 -9.30 -4.87 -13.89
CA MET A 333 -7.94 -4.36 -14.11
C MET A 333 -7.98 -2.93 -14.64
N PHE A 334 -6.81 -2.32 -14.85
CA PHE A 334 -6.71 -0.96 -15.40
C PHE A 334 -6.67 -1.03 -16.92
N PRO A 335 -7.76 -0.69 -17.66
CA PRO A 335 -7.74 -0.81 -19.11
C PRO A 335 -6.72 0.18 -19.71
N PRO A 336 -5.74 -0.28 -20.52
CA PRO A 336 -4.81 0.58 -21.23
C PRO A 336 -5.38 1.11 -22.56
N PHE A 337 -6.68 0.95 -22.77
CA PHE A 337 -7.46 1.32 -23.95
C PHE A 337 -8.78 1.97 -23.50
N SER A 338 -9.50 2.60 -24.42
CA SER A 338 -10.81 3.18 -24.10
C SER A 338 -11.80 2.09 -23.69
N PHE A 339 -12.35 2.20 -22.48
CA PHE A 339 -13.35 1.29 -21.94
C PHE A 339 -14.53 2.13 -21.44
N TYR A 340 -15.63 2.16 -22.21
CA TYR A 340 -16.74 3.09 -21.99
C TYR A 340 -16.27 4.56 -21.92
N HIS A 341 -15.34 4.95 -22.82
CA HIS A 341 -14.72 6.27 -22.85
C HIS A 341 -13.91 6.62 -21.60
N LEU A 342 -13.54 5.62 -20.79
CA LEU A 342 -12.67 5.77 -19.63
C LEU A 342 -11.38 4.97 -19.85
N ILE A 343 -10.35 5.26 -19.07
CA ILE A 343 -9.04 4.60 -19.15
C ILE A 343 -8.46 4.47 -17.73
N GLU A 344 -7.52 3.54 -17.55
CA GLU A 344 -6.75 3.43 -16.31
C GLU A 344 -7.63 3.25 -15.06
N THR A 345 -7.55 4.11 -14.04
CA THR A 345 -8.25 3.97 -12.74
C THR A 345 -9.75 4.18 -12.86
N GLU A 346 -10.19 5.15 -13.66
CA GLU A 346 -11.61 5.39 -13.94
C GLU A 346 -12.21 4.22 -14.74
N GLY A 347 -11.46 3.70 -15.72
CA GLY A 347 -11.85 2.51 -16.47
C GLY A 347 -11.91 1.26 -15.58
N PHE A 348 -11.03 1.16 -14.58
CA PHE A 348 -11.05 0.11 -13.57
C PHE A 348 -12.32 0.16 -12.70
N ALA A 349 -12.72 1.34 -12.20
CA ALA A 349 -13.98 1.49 -11.46
C ALA A 349 -15.19 1.05 -12.30
N LYS A 350 -15.22 1.46 -13.58
CA LYS A 350 -16.26 1.01 -14.50
C LYS A 350 -16.24 -0.50 -14.71
N MET A 351 -15.07 -1.11 -14.84
CA MET A 351 -14.92 -2.56 -15.02
C MET A 351 -15.39 -3.33 -13.79
N ALA A 352 -15.00 -2.89 -12.60
CA ALA A 352 -15.48 -3.43 -11.34
C ALA A 352 -17.01 -3.36 -11.25
N ARG A 353 -17.61 -2.22 -11.62
CA ARG A 353 -19.07 -2.06 -11.68
C ARG A 353 -19.74 -3.03 -12.65
N ARG A 354 -19.13 -3.31 -13.81
CA ARG A 354 -19.62 -4.32 -14.77
C ARG A 354 -19.54 -5.75 -14.23
N LEU A 355 -18.64 -6.02 -13.28
CA LEU A 355 -18.52 -7.29 -12.57
C LEU A 355 -19.41 -7.38 -11.32
N GLY A 356 -20.17 -6.33 -11.01
CA GLY A 356 -21.09 -6.30 -9.85
C GLY A 356 -20.50 -5.65 -8.59
N TRP A 357 -19.32 -5.04 -8.67
CA TRP A 357 -18.63 -4.38 -7.56
C TRP A 357 -18.82 -2.86 -7.60
N GLN A 358 -19.30 -2.25 -6.51
CA GLN A 358 -19.55 -0.80 -6.44
C GLN A 358 -18.41 -0.09 -5.68
N ALA A 359 -17.80 0.91 -6.31
CA ALA A 359 -16.81 1.76 -5.64
C ALA A 359 -17.47 2.72 -4.64
N THR A 360 -16.76 2.98 -3.55
CA THR A 360 -17.19 3.87 -2.45
C THR A 360 -16.10 4.90 -2.17
N GLY A 361 -16.48 6.13 -1.83
CA GLY A 361 -15.58 7.21 -1.45
C GLY A 361 -15.82 7.67 -0.02
N LEU A 362 -14.76 8.18 0.62
CA LEU A 362 -14.81 8.81 1.94
C LEU A 362 -14.40 10.28 1.82
N PRO A 363 -15.34 11.23 1.64
CA PRO A 363 -15.03 12.63 1.39
C PRO A 363 -14.24 13.30 2.51
N ASN A 364 -14.50 12.90 3.77
CA ASN A 364 -13.94 13.52 4.97
C ASN A 364 -12.70 12.79 5.51
N TYR A 365 -12.37 11.60 4.97
CA TYR A 365 -11.16 10.87 5.34
C TYR A 365 -10.01 11.31 4.42
N LYS A 366 -9.07 12.10 4.96
CA LYS A 366 -8.03 12.75 4.16
C LYS A 366 -6.71 11.97 4.15
N VAL A 367 -6.09 11.92 2.99
CA VAL A 367 -4.68 11.54 2.77
C VAL A 367 -3.98 12.69 2.04
N PHE A 368 -2.65 12.81 2.17
CA PHE A 368 -1.93 13.95 1.62
C PHE A 368 -0.84 13.58 0.62
N HIS A 369 -0.95 14.19 -0.55
CA HIS A 369 0.04 14.19 -1.61
C HIS A 369 1.19 15.18 -1.30
N TYR A 370 2.39 14.87 -1.78
CA TYR A 370 3.57 15.73 -1.71
C TYR A 370 3.32 17.07 -2.39
N ASN A 371 3.78 18.17 -1.80
CA ASN A 371 3.72 19.48 -2.46
C ASN A 371 4.97 19.69 -3.32
N GLU A 372 4.80 19.63 -4.65
CA GLU A 372 5.91 19.79 -5.62
C GLU A 372 6.61 21.16 -5.53
#